data_AF-A0A928I7E0-F1
#
_entry.id   AF-A0A928I7E0-F1
#
_cell.length_a   1.000
_cell.length_b   1.000
_cell.length_c   1.000
_cell.angle_alpha   90.00
_cell.angle_beta   90.00
_cell.angle_gamma   90.00
#
_symmetry.space_group_name_H-M   'P 1'
#
loop_
_entity.id
_entity.type
_entity.pdbx_description
1 polymer ?
#
loop_
_entity_poly.entity_id
_entity_poly.type
_entity_poly.pdbx_seq_one_letter_code
_entity_poly.pdbx_strand_id
1 'polypeptide(L)'
;MMEYSFLIACAVIVLINLAIFTFRGFGKGLVRLITLAIAVVAAYLVSRMVMPLVLHSGIRGIEGLVISHFPETEAILSDPMVAEVFSKLVQMLLLPALFCLLYTIFCPISMILYRIGCHLVPRRLDRSGQPRVSHWGGLLMGCGVAFLSLMVYIMPLYGYVEVAHTAIATMEAHASEEMDTTTLDEFNDNYLRPVLETPLVTPLYKSLGEPVFASLSTVMWDGELTHLMLETDTVAAIAGDVQRLLSKKPVDYEEAEAAAIEDIAACVEHSPMLRTILAEVLSGAAEAWQSDEAFAGMERPDMGENGNGILNAFVEVFSTTTTANIGGDFNTFAEVLSLGVKYDLMEMLSGGQGEEFATVIASTGFLSEAKLALNRNPRMAPVTRAITDVGMRLLVSELGVPDEYKDTCSELMNEMSATLQQTAVNEDGTLNTDDLEARLDGVMDAHGVDVNDATVKLIAHGMADQFTAAELQTMTTEEIVDQLIARFGTVEVPTP
;
A
#
# COMPACT_ATOMS: atom_id res chain seq x y z
N MET A 1 -30.90 6.89 -19.09
CA MET A 1 -32.00 7.55 -18.32
C MET A 1 -31.47 8.49 -17.24
N MET A 2 -30.39 8.14 -16.53
CA MET A 2 -29.80 8.95 -15.46
C MET A 2 -29.20 10.29 -15.95
N GLU A 3 -28.51 10.29 -17.08
CA GLU A 3 -27.93 11.50 -17.72
C GLU A 3 -28.99 12.59 -18.00
N TYR A 4 -30.14 12.19 -18.58
CA TYR A 4 -31.25 13.10 -18.83
C TYR A 4 -31.87 13.64 -17.54
N SER A 5 -32.05 12.80 -16.51
CA SER A 5 -32.57 13.23 -15.20
C SER A 5 -31.64 14.23 -14.51
N PHE A 6 -30.33 14.00 -14.58
CA PHE A 6 -29.31 14.90 -14.03
C PHE A 6 -29.29 16.24 -14.76
N LEU A 7 -29.25 16.23 -16.09
CA LEU A 7 -29.30 17.44 -16.92
C LEU A 7 -30.61 18.23 -16.72
N ILE A 8 -31.75 17.54 -16.57
CA ILE A 8 -33.04 18.17 -16.27
C ILE A 8 -33.00 18.85 -14.90
N ALA A 9 -32.47 18.20 -13.86
CA ALA A 9 -32.34 18.81 -12.54
C ALA A 9 -31.45 20.06 -12.58
N CYS A 10 -30.31 19.99 -13.26
CA CYS A 10 -29.41 21.13 -13.47
C CYS A 10 -30.09 22.28 -14.22
N ALA A 11 -30.80 21.96 -15.30
CA ALA A 11 -31.54 22.94 -16.10
C ALA A 11 -32.66 23.61 -15.29
N VAL A 12 -33.39 22.88 -14.46
CA VAL A 12 -34.44 23.42 -13.59
C VAL A 12 -33.87 24.41 -12.57
N ILE A 13 -32.76 24.07 -11.91
CA ILE A 13 -32.07 24.97 -10.96
C ILE A 13 -31.66 26.27 -11.67
N VAL A 14 -31.10 26.16 -12.88
CA VAL A 14 -30.67 27.30 -13.68
C VAL A 14 -31.85 28.16 -14.10
N LEU A 15 -32.92 27.57 -14.64
CA LEU A 15 -34.10 28.28 -15.12
C LEU A 15 -34.85 29.00 -14.00
N ILE A 16 -34.99 28.38 -12.81
CA ILE A 16 -35.64 29.02 -11.65
C ILE A 16 -34.86 30.27 -11.23
N ASN A 17 -33.54 30.17 -11.11
CA ASN A 17 -32.70 31.30 -10.70
C ASN A 17 -32.69 32.41 -11.77
N LEU A 18 -32.57 32.06 -13.05
CA LEU A 18 -32.66 33.01 -14.16
C LEU A 18 -33.98 33.78 -14.16
N ALA A 19 -35.11 33.08 -14.03
CA ALA A 19 -36.43 33.69 -14.00
C ALA A 19 -36.55 34.68 -12.83
N ILE A 20 -36.13 34.28 -11.63
CA ILE A 20 -36.24 35.12 -10.43
C ILE A 20 -35.45 36.43 -10.56
N PHE A 21 -34.25 36.41 -11.14
CA PHE A 21 -33.38 37.59 -11.16
C PHE A 21 -33.56 38.51 -12.38
N THR A 22 -34.09 37.99 -13.48
CA THR A 22 -34.48 38.79 -14.66
C THR A 22 -35.55 39.83 -14.31
N PHE A 23 -36.47 39.50 -13.40
CA PHE A 23 -37.53 40.41 -12.92
C PHE A 23 -37.11 41.30 -11.75
N ARG A 24 -35.97 41.02 -11.09
CA ARG A 24 -35.51 41.75 -9.89
C ARG A 24 -34.39 42.76 -10.14
N GLY A 25 -33.67 42.62 -11.25
CA GLY A 25 -32.65 43.57 -11.71
C GLY A 25 -31.28 43.43 -11.03
N PHE A 26 -30.27 44.11 -11.60
CA PHE A 26 -28.85 43.97 -11.24
C PHE A 26 -28.53 44.13 -9.74
N GLY A 27 -28.98 45.21 -9.08
CA GLY A 27 -28.59 45.50 -7.70
C GLY A 27 -29.03 44.43 -6.70
N LYS A 28 -30.25 43.90 -6.86
CA LYS A 28 -30.74 42.78 -6.04
C LYS A 28 -30.05 41.48 -6.42
N GLY A 29 -29.79 41.24 -7.71
CA GLY A 29 -29.00 40.10 -8.17
C GLY A 29 -27.61 40.05 -7.54
N LEU A 30 -26.90 41.18 -7.49
CA LEU A 30 -25.58 41.29 -6.88
C LEU A 30 -25.60 40.99 -5.37
N VAL A 31 -26.58 41.55 -4.63
CA VAL A 31 -26.75 41.23 -3.21
C VAL A 31 -26.98 39.73 -3.01
N ARG A 32 -27.79 39.09 -3.87
CA ARG A 32 -27.99 37.63 -3.77
C ARG A 32 -26.68 36.90 -4.00
N LEU A 33 -25.95 37.21 -5.07
CA LEU A 33 -24.71 36.56 -5.41
C LEU A 33 -23.70 36.63 -4.24
N ILE A 34 -23.54 37.81 -3.63
CA ILE A 34 -22.67 38.00 -2.46
C ILE A 34 -23.17 37.16 -1.28
N THR A 35 -24.45 37.24 -0.92
CA THR A 35 -24.98 36.45 0.22
C THR A 35 -24.86 34.95 0.01
N LEU A 36 -24.94 34.48 -1.24
CA LEU A 36 -24.79 33.08 -1.59
C LEU A 36 -23.31 32.66 -1.55
N ALA A 37 -22.40 33.50 -2.04
CA ALA A 37 -20.97 33.27 -1.92
C ALA A 37 -20.53 33.19 -0.45
N ILE A 38 -21.06 34.07 0.41
CA ILE A 38 -20.85 34.00 1.86
C ILE A 38 -21.38 32.67 2.41
N ALA A 39 -22.55 32.21 1.96
CA ALA A 39 -23.10 30.92 2.39
C ALA A 39 -22.22 29.73 1.96
N VAL A 40 -21.62 29.77 0.77
CA VAL A 40 -20.66 28.75 0.31
C VAL A 40 -19.42 28.75 1.19
N VAL A 41 -18.79 29.92 1.41
CA VAL A 41 -17.61 30.02 2.26
C VAL A 41 -17.93 29.59 3.69
N ALA A 42 -19.08 29.99 4.23
CA ALA A 42 -19.54 29.55 5.53
C ALA A 42 -19.74 28.03 5.58
N ALA A 43 -20.37 27.42 4.56
CA ALA A 43 -20.56 25.97 4.50
C ALA A 43 -19.22 25.22 4.47
N TYR A 44 -18.25 25.75 3.74
CA TYR A 44 -16.89 25.19 3.65
C TYR A 44 -16.13 25.24 4.98
N LEU A 45 -16.21 26.38 5.70
CA LEU A 45 -15.54 26.51 7.00
C LEU A 45 -16.26 25.70 8.08
N VAL A 46 -17.59 25.75 8.12
CA VAL A 46 -18.39 25.06 9.12
C VAL A 46 -18.36 23.54 8.92
N SER A 47 -18.30 23.03 7.68
CA SER A 47 -18.15 21.58 7.45
C SER A 47 -16.89 21.05 8.13
N ARG A 48 -15.75 21.73 7.93
CA ARG A 48 -14.48 21.38 8.59
C ARG A 48 -14.56 21.47 10.11
N MET A 49 -15.24 22.47 10.66
CA MET A 49 -15.39 22.63 12.11
C MET A 49 -16.31 21.59 12.75
N VAL A 50 -17.37 21.17 12.05
CA VAL A 50 -18.39 20.23 12.57
C VAL A 50 -17.99 18.78 12.32
N MET A 51 -17.08 18.52 11.37
CA MET A 51 -16.66 17.17 11.01
C MET A 51 -16.22 16.29 12.18
N PRO A 52 -15.39 16.76 13.14
CA PRO A 52 -15.01 15.94 14.29
C PRO A 52 -16.20 15.48 15.14
N LEU A 53 -17.25 16.30 15.23
CA LEU A 53 -18.48 15.95 15.97
C LEU A 53 -19.30 14.89 15.23
N VAL A 54 -19.38 14.99 13.89
CA VAL A 54 -20.05 14.01 13.03
C VAL A 54 -19.33 12.67 13.12
N LEU A 55 -18.00 12.69 13.02
CA LEU A 55 -17.15 11.52 13.14
C LEU A 55 -17.33 10.83 14.51
N HIS A 56 -17.23 11.57 15.61
CA HIS A 56 -17.40 11.00 16.95
C HIS A 56 -18.76 10.29 17.14
N SER A 57 -19.82 10.80 16.50
CA SER A 57 -21.17 10.26 16.62
C SER A 57 -21.49 9.16 15.58
N GLY A 58 -20.86 9.21 14.40
CA GLY A 58 -21.19 8.40 13.24
C GLY A 58 -20.22 7.26 12.96
N ILE A 59 -18.95 7.37 13.36
CA ILE A 59 -17.91 6.37 13.09
C ILE A 59 -18.32 5.00 13.63
N ARG A 60 -18.82 4.91 14.87
CA ARG A 60 -19.25 3.62 15.46
C ARG A 60 -20.35 2.92 14.64
N GLY A 61 -21.22 3.70 13.99
CA GLY A 61 -22.25 3.15 13.11
C GLY A 61 -21.68 2.64 11.80
N ILE A 62 -20.66 3.31 11.26
CA ILE A 62 -19.98 2.93 10.03
C ILE A 62 -19.06 1.73 10.28
N GLU A 63 -18.26 1.74 11.35
CA GLU A 63 -17.46 0.59 11.83
C GLU A 63 -18.35 -0.63 12.01
N GLY A 64 -19.47 -0.50 12.73
CA GLY A 64 -20.42 -1.59 12.90
C GLY A 64 -21.01 -2.10 11.58
N LEU A 65 -21.19 -1.22 10.59
CA LEU A 65 -21.67 -1.61 9.26
C LEU A 65 -20.60 -2.35 8.46
N VAL A 66 -19.34 -1.89 8.51
CA VAL A 66 -18.20 -2.59 7.90
C VAL A 66 -18.00 -3.95 8.53
N ILE A 67 -17.94 -4.04 9.86
CA ILE A 67 -17.80 -5.32 10.59
C ILE A 67 -18.96 -6.27 10.26
N SER A 68 -20.18 -5.75 10.12
CA SER A 68 -21.34 -6.59 9.77
C SER A 68 -21.27 -7.19 8.37
N HIS A 69 -20.61 -6.52 7.42
CA HIS A 69 -20.43 -7.00 6.06
C HIS A 69 -19.13 -7.79 5.89
N PHE A 70 -18.11 -7.47 6.69
CA PHE A 70 -16.77 -8.08 6.67
C PHE A 70 -16.33 -8.40 8.10
N PRO A 71 -16.83 -9.50 8.71
CA PRO A 71 -16.55 -9.83 10.11
C PRO A 71 -15.06 -9.94 10.45
N GLU A 72 -14.25 -10.38 9.48
CA GLU A 72 -12.79 -10.52 9.59
C GLU A 72 -12.08 -9.17 9.85
N THR A 73 -12.72 -8.06 9.52
CA THR A 73 -12.19 -6.71 9.78
C THR A 73 -12.32 -6.28 11.25
N GLU A 74 -13.06 -7.01 12.09
CA GLU A 74 -13.23 -6.67 13.52
C GLU A 74 -11.89 -6.72 14.27
N ALA A 75 -11.07 -7.73 14.01
CA ALA A 75 -9.75 -7.87 14.62
C ALA A 75 -8.82 -6.71 14.22
N ILE A 76 -8.89 -6.30 12.95
CA ILE A 76 -8.05 -5.24 12.38
C ILE A 76 -8.52 -3.85 12.87
N LEU A 77 -9.83 -3.60 12.90
CA LEU A 77 -10.42 -2.34 13.38
C LEU A 77 -10.38 -2.18 14.91
N SER A 78 -10.09 -3.25 15.64
CA SER A 78 -9.85 -3.17 17.09
C SER A 78 -8.54 -2.46 17.42
N ASP A 79 -7.61 -2.38 16.46
CA ASP A 79 -6.40 -1.60 16.59
C ASP A 79 -6.70 -0.08 16.56
N PRO A 80 -6.26 0.70 17.56
CA PRO A 80 -6.56 2.12 17.64
C PRO A 80 -5.92 2.95 16.52
N MET A 81 -4.75 2.58 16.00
CA MET A 81 -4.12 3.27 14.87
C MET A 81 -4.89 3.00 13.58
N VAL A 82 -5.29 1.75 13.32
CA VAL A 82 -6.08 1.40 12.14
C VAL A 82 -7.48 2.03 12.20
N ALA A 83 -8.10 2.07 13.38
CA ALA A 83 -9.36 2.79 13.59
C ALA A 83 -9.21 4.31 13.32
N GLU A 84 -8.06 4.91 13.68
CA GLU A 84 -7.78 6.31 13.35
C GLU A 84 -7.64 6.51 11.84
N VAL A 85 -6.92 5.63 11.13
CA VAL A 85 -6.82 5.69 9.66
C VAL A 85 -8.21 5.57 9.02
N PHE A 86 -9.01 4.60 9.46
CA PHE A 86 -10.38 4.39 8.98
C PHE A 86 -11.25 5.64 9.20
N SER A 87 -11.18 6.23 10.39
CA SER A 87 -11.85 7.50 10.72
C SER A 87 -11.47 8.62 9.74
N LYS A 88 -10.19 8.71 9.35
CA LYS A 88 -9.73 9.71 8.37
C LYS A 88 -10.21 9.41 6.96
N LEU A 89 -10.22 8.16 6.51
CA LEU A 89 -10.79 7.79 5.21
C LEU A 89 -12.29 8.13 5.13
N VAL A 90 -13.04 7.79 6.20
CA VAL A 90 -14.44 8.20 6.36
C VAL A 90 -14.56 9.74 6.36
N GLN A 91 -13.62 10.44 6.96
CA GLN A 91 -13.56 11.91 6.92
C GLN A 91 -13.43 12.44 5.49
N MET A 92 -12.46 11.92 4.72
CA MET A 92 -12.24 12.32 3.33
C MET A 92 -13.50 12.09 2.49
N LEU A 93 -14.20 10.98 2.72
CA LEU A 93 -15.42 10.62 2.04
C LEU A 93 -16.59 11.53 2.43
N LEU A 94 -16.82 11.79 3.72
CA LEU A 94 -18.04 12.48 4.17
C LEU A 94 -17.94 14.01 4.09
N LEU A 95 -16.74 14.60 4.05
CA LEU A 95 -16.60 16.07 4.15
C LEU A 95 -17.20 16.81 2.95
N PRO A 96 -17.03 16.36 1.68
CA PRO A 96 -17.69 16.96 0.53
C PRO A 96 -19.23 16.86 0.60
N ALA A 97 -19.77 15.75 1.08
CA ALA A 97 -21.21 15.56 1.29
C ALA A 97 -21.76 16.48 2.41
N LEU A 98 -21.04 16.60 3.53
CA LEU A 98 -21.39 17.48 4.64
C LEU A 98 -21.39 18.96 4.20
N PHE A 99 -20.42 19.35 3.37
CA PHE A 99 -20.39 20.68 2.75
C PHE A 99 -21.66 20.98 1.95
N CYS A 100 -22.11 20.04 1.10
CA CYS A 100 -23.38 20.17 0.37
C CYS A 100 -24.59 20.30 1.28
N LEU A 101 -24.65 19.47 2.32
CA LEU A 101 -25.75 19.47 3.29
C LEU A 101 -25.83 20.79 4.05
N LEU A 102 -24.69 21.29 4.55
CA LEU A 102 -24.61 22.57 5.25
C LEU A 102 -24.92 23.74 4.32
N TYR A 103 -24.48 23.69 3.06
CA TYR A 103 -24.87 24.68 2.07
C TYR A 103 -26.39 24.71 1.86
N THR A 104 -27.03 23.54 1.80
CA THR A 104 -28.49 23.42 1.69
C THR A 104 -29.20 24.09 2.87
N ILE A 105 -28.66 23.94 4.08
CA ILE A 105 -29.15 24.58 5.32
C ILE A 105 -28.86 26.09 5.34
N PHE A 106 -27.71 26.53 4.84
CA PHE A 106 -27.34 27.94 4.80
C PHE A 106 -28.04 28.71 3.68
N CYS A 107 -28.52 28.03 2.64
CA CYS A 107 -29.26 28.64 1.55
C CYS A 107 -30.53 29.40 2.03
N PRO A 108 -31.43 28.86 2.87
CA PRO A 108 -32.55 29.64 3.42
C PRO A 108 -32.09 30.76 4.36
N ILE A 109 -31.04 30.57 5.16
CA ILE A 109 -30.48 31.63 6.03
C ILE A 109 -29.97 32.80 5.17
N SER A 110 -29.27 32.50 4.09
CA SER A 110 -28.79 33.49 3.13
C SER A 110 -29.95 34.26 2.47
N MET A 111 -31.16 33.67 2.37
CA MET A 111 -32.34 34.41 1.89
C MET A 111 -32.79 35.47 2.88
N ILE A 112 -32.64 35.25 4.19
CA ILE A 112 -32.93 36.24 5.23
C ILE A 112 -31.95 37.42 5.09
N LEU A 113 -30.65 37.13 4.99
CA LEU A 113 -29.60 38.13 4.75
C LEU A 113 -29.83 38.90 3.45
N TYR A 114 -30.22 38.21 2.39
CA TYR A 114 -30.59 38.82 1.11
C TYR A 114 -31.75 39.81 1.24
N ARG A 115 -32.80 39.46 2.01
CA ARG A 115 -33.94 40.37 2.26
C ARG A 115 -33.49 41.64 2.97
N ILE A 116 -32.63 41.51 3.99
CA ILE A 116 -32.06 42.65 4.71
C ILE A 116 -31.21 43.52 3.76
N GLY A 117 -30.29 42.90 3.01
CA GLY A 117 -29.43 43.60 2.06
C GLY A 117 -30.21 44.31 0.96
N CYS A 118 -31.34 43.74 0.51
CA CYS A 118 -32.22 44.38 -0.47
C CYS A 118 -32.89 45.67 0.02
N HIS A 119 -33.07 45.85 1.34
CA HIS A 119 -33.57 47.10 1.90
C HIS A 119 -32.55 48.25 1.81
N LEU A 120 -31.26 47.92 1.74
CA LEU A 120 -30.17 48.89 1.63
C LEU A 120 -29.88 49.34 0.20
N VAL A 121 -30.40 48.63 -0.82
CA VAL A 121 -30.19 48.98 -2.22
C VAL A 121 -31.13 50.14 -2.62
N PRO A 122 -30.61 51.33 -2.95
CA PRO A 122 -31.44 52.48 -3.30
C PRO A 122 -32.25 52.23 -4.57
N ARG A 123 -33.54 52.57 -4.55
CA ARG A 123 -34.42 52.48 -5.73
C ARG A 123 -34.05 53.56 -6.74
N ARG A 124 -33.40 53.17 -7.84
CA ARG A 124 -33.20 54.09 -8.98
C ARG A 124 -34.52 54.22 -9.74
N LEU A 125 -35.05 55.43 -9.82
CA LEU A 125 -36.26 55.74 -10.57
C LEU A 125 -35.90 56.16 -12.00
N ASP A 126 -36.72 55.78 -12.97
CA ASP A 126 -36.62 56.24 -14.35
C ASP A 126 -37.28 57.62 -14.52
N ARG A 127 -37.24 58.15 -15.75
CA ARG A 127 -37.83 59.45 -16.09
C ARG A 127 -39.36 59.51 -15.92
N SER A 128 -40.02 58.37 -15.76
CA SER A 128 -41.47 58.26 -15.51
C SER A 128 -41.82 58.11 -14.03
N GLY A 129 -40.82 58.11 -13.13
CA GLY A 129 -41.00 57.89 -11.70
C GLY A 129 -41.18 56.43 -11.31
N GLN A 130 -40.98 55.49 -12.25
CA GLN A 130 -41.03 54.05 -11.99
C GLN A 130 -39.64 53.49 -11.65
N PRO A 131 -39.53 52.41 -10.86
CA PRO A 131 -38.24 51.79 -10.58
C PRO A 131 -37.58 51.25 -11.85
N ARG A 132 -36.39 51.76 -12.19
CA ARG A 132 -35.59 51.33 -13.34
C ARG A 132 -34.96 49.97 -13.05
N VAL A 133 -35.45 48.92 -13.70
CA VAL A 133 -34.90 47.55 -13.59
C VAL A 133 -33.98 47.28 -14.78
N SER A 134 -32.72 46.95 -14.51
CA SER A 134 -31.81 46.45 -15.56
C SER A 134 -32.05 44.96 -15.75
N HIS A 135 -32.80 44.57 -16.78
CA HIS A 135 -33.11 43.18 -17.07
C HIS A 135 -31.87 42.37 -17.45
N TRP A 136 -31.01 42.89 -18.35
CA TRP A 136 -29.77 42.24 -18.74
C TRP A 136 -28.77 42.06 -17.59
N GLY A 137 -28.63 43.08 -16.73
CA GLY A 137 -27.79 42.97 -15.54
C GLY A 137 -28.38 42.03 -14.48
N GLY A 138 -29.71 41.97 -14.36
CA GLY A 138 -30.39 40.99 -13.52
C GLY A 138 -30.21 39.56 -14.01
N LEU A 139 -30.32 39.34 -15.33
CA LEU A 139 -30.07 38.06 -15.98
C LEU A 139 -28.65 37.56 -15.74
N LEU A 140 -27.63 38.41 -15.95
CA LEU A 140 -26.22 38.05 -15.72
C LEU A 140 -25.95 37.65 -14.27
N MET A 141 -26.51 38.39 -13.30
CA MET A 141 -26.40 38.02 -11.88
C MET A 141 -27.18 36.74 -11.55
N GLY A 142 -28.33 36.53 -12.21
CA GLY A 142 -29.08 35.28 -12.16
C GLY A 142 -28.28 34.09 -12.66
N CYS A 143 -27.53 34.25 -13.76
CA CYS A 143 -26.59 33.24 -14.26
C CYS A 143 -25.53 32.92 -13.20
N GLY A 144 -24.91 33.95 -12.60
CA GLY A 144 -23.88 33.74 -11.57
C GLY A 144 -24.40 33.02 -10.32
N VAL A 145 -25.62 33.35 -9.87
CA VAL A 145 -26.28 32.68 -8.73
C VAL A 145 -26.61 31.23 -9.08
N ALA A 146 -27.20 31.00 -10.26
CA ALA A 146 -27.51 29.67 -10.77
C ALA A 146 -26.25 28.80 -10.84
N PHE A 147 -25.19 29.35 -11.43
CA PHE A 147 -23.89 28.72 -11.60
C PHE A 147 -23.28 28.31 -10.27
N LEU A 148 -23.21 29.23 -9.31
CA LEU A 148 -22.62 28.96 -8.00
C LEU A 148 -23.42 27.93 -7.21
N SER A 149 -24.75 27.97 -7.26
CA SER A 149 -25.59 26.92 -6.68
C SER A 149 -25.40 25.56 -7.36
N LEU A 150 -25.33 25.54 -8.69
CA LEU A 150 -25.13 24.33 -9.45
C LEU A 150 -23.79 23.67 -9.10
N MET A 151 -22.71 24.46 -9.04
CA MET A 151 -21.37 23.99 -8.70
C MET A 151 -21.30 23.31 -7.34
N VAL A 152 -21.96 23.86 -6.33
CA VAL A 152 -21.94 23.24 -4.99
C VAL A 152 -22.52 21.83 -5.03
N TYR A 153 -23.65 21.61 -5.72
CA TYR A 153 -24.31 20.31 -5.75
C TYR A 153 -23.65 19.32 -6.71
N ILE A 154 -23.16 19.79 -7.85
CA ILE A 154 -22.50 18.94 -8.84
C ILE A 154 -21.13 18.46 -8.32
N MET A 155 -20.41 19.31 -7.58
CA MET A 155 -19.01 19.05 -7.21
C MET A 155 -18.80 17.72 -6.47
N PRO A 156 -19.52 17.39 -5.37
CA PRO A 156 -19.29 16.10 -4.71
C PRO A 156 -19.74 14.92 -5.55
N LEU A 157 -20.85 15.06 -6.29
CA LEU A 157 -21.34 14.00 -7.17
C LEU A 157 -20.29 13.65 -8.24
N TYR A 158 -19.76 14.65 -8.95
CA TYR A 158 -18.72 14.43 -9.95
C TYR A 158 -17.44 13.91 -9.32
N GLY A 159 -17.02 14.45 -8.17
CA GLY A 159 -15.82 13.99 -7.48
C GLY A 159 -15.92 12.53 -7.07
N TYR A 160 -17.04 12.06 -6.53
CA TYR A 160 -17.22 10.64 -6.21
C TYR A 160 -17.31 9.76 -7.46
N VAL A 161 -17.95 10.23 -8.52
CA VAL A 161 -18.02 9.51 -9.81
C VAL A 161 -16.62 9.38 -10.42
N GLU A 162 -15.80 10.44 -10.35
CA GLU A 162 -14.42 10.42 -10.82
C GLU A 162 -13.55 9.49 -9.97
N VAL A 163 -13.67 9.54 -8.64
CA VAL A 163 -12.98 8.59 -7.73
C VAL A 163 -13.36 7.14 -8.07
N ALA A 164 -14.64 6.84 -8.24
CA ALA A 164 -15.08 5.49 -8.58
C ALA A 164 -14.61 5.04 -9.98
N HIS A 165 -14.66 5.93 -10.97
CA HIS A 165 -14.21 5.64 -12.33
C HIS A 165 -12.71 5.36 -12.36
N THR A 166 -11.91 6.19 -11.69
CA THR A 166 -10.45 5.99 -11.58
C THR A 166 -10.14 4.70 -10.85
N ALA A 167 -10.80 4.41 -9.73
CA ALA A 167 -10.60 3.18 -8.98
C ALA A 167 -10.86 1.92 -9.83
N ILE A 168 -11.94 1.91 -10.62
CA ILE A 168 -12.25 0.78 -11.52
C ILE A 168 -11.16 0.63 -12.59
N ALA A 169 -10.79 1.74 -13.25
CA ALA A 169 -9.77 1.71 -14.30
C ALA A 169 -8.38 1.28 -13.79
N THR A 170 -8.00 1.72 -12.59
CA THR A 170 -6.73 1.33 -11.96
C THR A 170 -6.76 -0.13 -11.55
N MET A 171 -7.84 -0.60 -10.93
CA MET A 171 -7.97 -2.01 -10.57
C MET A 171 -7.93 -2.92 -11.81
N GLU A 172 -8.58 -2.55 -12.90
CA GLU A 172 -8.53 -3.28 -14.18
C GLU A 172 -7.12 -3.32 -14.79
N ALA A 173 -6.35 -2.24 -14.67
CA ALA A 173 -4.97 -2.19 -15.17
C ALA A 173 -4.03 -3.14 -14.40
N HIS A 174 -4.32 -3.40 -13.13
CA HIS A 174 -3.53 -4.26 -12.24
C HIS A 174 -4.06 -5.70 -12.13
N ALA A 175 -5.34 -5.93 -12.41
CA ALA A 175 -5.96 -7.25 -12.37
C ALA A 175 -5.34 -8.25 -13.38
N SER A 176 -5.58 -9.54 -13.15
CA SER A 176 -5.27 -10.57 -14.16
C SER A 176 -6.30 -10.56 -15.30
N GLU A 177 -5.89 -10.95 -16.51
CA GLU A 177 -6.79 -11.04 -17.67
C GLU A 177 -7.96 -12.03 -17.46
N GLU A 178 -7.85 -12.93 -16.49
CA GLU A 178 -8.87 -13.93 -16.14
C GLU A 178 -9.96 -13.39 -15.21
N MET A 179 -9.81 -12.15 -14.70
CA MET A 179 -10.80 -11.51 -13.86
C MET A 179 -12.06 -11.18 -14.65
N ASP A 180 -13.22 -11.66 -14.17
CA ASP A 180 -14.51 -11.23 -14.70
C ASP A 180 -14.83 -9.80 -14.24
N THR A 181 -14.36 -8.83 -15.03
CA THR A 181 -14.63 -7.39 -14.84
C THR A 181 -15.96 -6.97 -15.43
N THR A 182 -16.72 -7.87 -16.08
CA THR A 182 -17.90 -7.51 -16.88
C THR A 182 -18.90 -6.66 -16.10
N THR A 183 -19.10 -6.94 -14.80
CA THR A 183 -20.02 -6.16 -13.96
C THR A 183 -19.52 -4.76 -13.61
N LEU A 184 -18.21 -4.60 -13.44
CA LEU A 184 -17.53 -3.32 -13.18
C LEU A 184 -17.46 -2.48 -14.46
N ASP A 185 -17.11 -3.11 -15.58
CA ASP A 185 -17.13 -2.51 -16.92
C ASP A 185 -18.53 -2.01 -17.27
N GLU A 186 -19.56 -2.86 -17.11
CA GLU A 186 -20.94 -2.46 -17.34
C GLU A 186 -21.35 -1.31 -16.41
N PHE A 187 -20.90 -1.30 -15.15
CA PHE A 187 -21.21 -0.22 -14.24
C PHE A 187 -20.52 1.09 -14.67
N ASN A 188 -19.24 1.02 -15.03
CA ASN A 188 -18.44 2.14 -15.48
C ASN A 188 -19.03 2.77 -16.76
N ASP A 189 -19.31 1.93 -17.75
CA ASP A 189 -19.82 2.34 -19.07
C ASP A 189 -21.25 2.85 -19.03
N ASN A 190 -22.13 2.26 -18.20
CA ASN A 190 -23.54 2.64 -18.16
C ASN A 190 -23.86 3.78 -17.18
N TYR A 191 -23.02 3.99 -16.15
CA TYR A 191 -23.34 4.94 -15.07
C TYR A 191 -22.27 6.00 -14.83
N LEU A 192 -20.97 5.67 -14.86
CA LEU A 192 -19.91 6.62 -14.51
C LEU A 192 -19.46 7.45 -15.71
N ARG A 193 -19.01 6.80 -16.78
CA ARG A 193 -18.51 7.45 -18.00
C ARG A 193 -19.53 8.44 -18.61
N PRO A 194 -20.84 8.13 -18.72
CA PRO A 194 -21.81 9.08 -19.25
C PRO A 194 -21.91 10.39 -18.44
N VAL A 195 -21.72 10.32 -17.12
CA VAL A 195 -21.67 11.51 -16.27
C VAL A 195 -20.38 12.28 -16.54
N LEU A 196 -19.22 11.61 -16.56
CA LEU A 196 -17.92 12.24 -16.79
C LEU A 196 -17.75 12.82 -18.20
N GLU A 197 -18.50 12.34 -19.18
CA GLU A 197 -18.46 12.84 -20.56
C GLU A 197 -19.55 13.88 -20.85
N THR A 198 -20.38 14.23 -19.86
CA THR A 198 -21.47 15.20 -20.05
C THR A 198 -20.91 16.56 -20.53
N PRO A 199 -21.30 17.03 -21.73
CA PRO A 199 -20.81 18.29 -22.27
C PRO A 199 -21.11 19.48 -21.35
N LEU A 200 -20.21 20.46 -21.31
CA LEU A 200 -20.27 21.67 -20.47
C LEU A 200 -20.13 21.46 -18.96
N VAL A 201 -20.57 20.33 -18.40
CA VAL A 201 -20.45 20.05 -16.97
C VAL A 201 -19.03 19.61 -16.60
N THR A 202 -18.43 18.73 -17.41
CA THR A 202 -17.07 18.23 -17.15
C THR A 202 -15.99 19.31 -17.18
N PRO A 203 -15.89 20.18 -18.21
CA PRO A 203 -14.88 21.24 -18.21
C PRO A 203 -15.07 22.21 -17.04
N LEU A 204 -16.32 22.40 -16.64
CA LEU A 204 -16.68 23.28 -15.55
C LEU A 204 -16.28 22.69 -14.18
N TYR A 205 -16.52 21.40 -13.97
CA TYR A 205 -16.03 20.67 -12.81
C TYR A 205 -14.50 20.72 -12.74
N LYS A 206 -13.78 20.34 -13.81
CA LYS A 206 -12.30 20.36 -13.84
C LYS A 206 -11.71 21.74 -13.52
N SER A 207 -12.37 22.80 -13.97
CA SER A 207 -11.91 24.17 -13.74
C SER A 207 -12.11 24.68 -12.31
N LEU A 208 -13.22 24.33 -11.65
CA LEU A 208 -13.67 25.00 -10.42
C LEU A 208 -14.13 24.03 -9.32
N GLY A 209 -14.69 22.89 -9.69
CA GLY A 209 -15.18 21.87 -8.77
C GLY A 209 -14.05 21.01 -8.21
N GLU A 210 -13.18 20.50 -9.08
CA GLU A 210 -12.08 19.60 -8.74
C GLU A 210 -11.16 20.17 -7.64
N PRO A 211 -10.68 21.44 -7.70
CA PRO A 211 -9.84 21.97 -6.62
C PRO A 211 -10.55 22.06 -5.27
N VAL A 212 -11.87 22.32 -5.28
CA VAL A 212 -12.68 22.41 -4.06
C VAL A 212 -12.97 21.01 -3.51
N PHE A 213 -13.27 20.05 -4.38
CA PHE A 213 -13.46 18.64 -4.02
C PHE A 213 -12.17 18.09 -3.42
N ALA A 214 -11.04 18.22 -4.13
CA ALA A 214 -9.73 17.81 -3.67
C ALA A 214 -9.44 18.41 -2.29
N SER A 215 -9.58 19.73 -2.13
CA SER A 215 -9.34 20.40 -0.85
C SER A 215 -10.25 19.90 0.28
N LEU A 216 -11.54 19.64 0.02
CA LEU A 216 -12.47 19.08 1.00
C LEU A 216 -12.15 17.62 1.34
N SER A 217 -11.62 16.87 0.39
CA SER A 217 -11.20 15.48 0.60
C SER A 217 -9.79 15.35 1.18
N THR A 218 -9.04 16.45 1.32
CA THR A 218 -7.68 16.43 1.88
C THR A 218 -7.70 16.40 3.40
N VAL A 219 -6.91 15.51 3.99
CA VAL A 219 -6.61 15.47 5.42
C VAL A 219 -5.09 15.43 5.64
N MET A 220 -4.66 15.81 6.83
CA MET A 220 -3.27 15.70 7.25
C MET A 220 -3.10 14.39 8.02
N TRP A 221 -2.12 13.59 7.61
CA TRP A 221 -1.74 12.34 8.24
C TRP A 221 -0.22 12.34 8.44
N ASP A 222 0.22 12.19 9.69
CA ASP A 222 1.64 12.18 10.06
C ASP A 222 2.51 13.31 9.43
N GLY A 223 1.95 14.52 9.33
CA GLY A 223 2.63 15.68 8.73
C GLY A 223 2.57 15.76 7.20
N GLU A 224 2.01 14.76 6.53
CA GLU A 224 1.80 14.72 5.08
C GLU A 224 0.34 15.01 4.72
N LEU A 225 0.11 15.63 3.56
CA LEU A 225 -1.23 15.87 3.04
C LEU A 225 -1.61 14.74 2.11
N THR A 226 -2.68 14.02 2.46
CA THR A 226 -3.28 13.00 1.60
C THR A 226 -4.75 13.33 1.30
N HIS A 227 -5.29 12.76 0.22
CA HIS A 227 -6.64 13.03 -0.26
C HIS A 227 -7.30 11.77 -0.85
N LEU A 228 -8.63 11.80 -0.94
CA LEU A 228 -9.44 10.62 -1.30
C LEU A 228 -9.03 9.96 -2.61
N MET A 229 -8.74 10.76 -3.65
CA MET A 229 -8.39 10.22 -4.97
C MET A 229 -7.10 9.38 -4.90
N LEU A 230 -6.04 9.92 -4.29
CA LEU A 230 -4.77 9.21 -4.11
C LEU A 230 -4.96 7.92 -3.32
N GLU A 231 -5.61 7.97 -2.15
CA GLU A 231 -5.78 6.77 -1.32
C GLU A 231 -6.64 5.71 -2.02
N THR A 232 -7.68 6.13 -2.75
CA THR A 232 -8.54 5.17 -3.47
C THR A 232 -7.80 4.55 -4.65
N ASP A 233 -7.00 5.33 -5.36
CA ASP A 233 -6.18 4.87 -6.48
C ASP A 233 -5.13 3.85 -6.01
N THR A 234 -4.40 4.15 -4.93
CA THR A 234 -3.44 3.22 -4.32
C THR A 234 -4.11 1.92 -3.85
N VAL A 235 -5.26 2.01 -3.17
CA VAL A 235 -5.99 0.83 -2.70
C VAL A 235 -6.53 0.00 -3.88
N ALA A 236 -6.98 0.65 -4.95
CA ALA A 236 -7.48 -0.03 -6.15
C ALA A 236 -6.37 -0.78 -6.90
N ALA A 237 -5.18 -0.18 -7.02
CA ALA A 237 -4.00 -0.84 -7.59
C ALA A 237 -3.65 -2.11 -6.81
N ILE A 238 -3.53 -1.99 -5.48
CA ILE A 238 -3.23 -3.13 -4.60
C ILE A 238 -4.32 -4.19 -4.67
N ALA A 239 -5.59 -3.80 -4.72
CA ALA A 239 -6.68 -4.77 -4.85
C ALA A 239 -6.56 -5.57 -6.16
N GLY A 240 -6.21 -4.91 -7.27
CA GLY A 240 -5.94 -5.57 -8.55
C GLY A 240 -4.76 -6.54 -8.48
N ASP A 241 -3.64 -6.10 -7.92
CA ASP A 241 -2.43 -6.91 -7.78
C ASP A 241 -2.64 -8.10 -6.83
N VAL A 242 -3.27 -7.88 -5.67
CA VAL A 242 -3.62 -8.95 -4.72
C VAL A 242 -4.56 -9.96 -5.37
N GLN A 243 -5.52 -9.52 -6.17
CA GLN A 243 -6.40 -10.43 -6.87
C GLN A 243 -5.66 -11.27 -7.92
N ARG A 244 -4.70 -10.68 -8.63
CA ARG A 244 -3.80 -11.43 -9.54
C ARG A 244 -3.07 -12.52 -8.76
N LEU A 245 -2.50 -12.18 -7.60
CA LEU A 245 -1.80 -13.16 -6.75
C LEU A 245 -2.75 -14.27 -6.26
N LEU A 246 -3.94 -13.92 -5.78
CA LEU A 246 -4.92 -14.91 -5.30
C LEU A 246 -5.48 -15.83 -6.40
N SER A 247 -5.36 -15.45 -7.67
CA SER A 247 -5.81 -16.28 -8.80
C SER A 247 -4.89 -17.47 -9.06
N LYS A 248 -3.66 -17.46 -8.53
CA LYS A 248 -2.66 -18.53 -8.66
C LYS A 248 -2.18 -18.99 -7.29
N LYS A 249 -1.55 -20.16 -7.24
CA LYS A 249 -0.81 -20.57 -6.04
C LYS A 249 0.61 -19.99 -6.12
N PRO A 250 1.28 -19.74 -4.98
CA PRO A 250 2.65 -19.24 -4.97
C PRO A 250 3.65 -20.04 -5.80
N VAL A 251 3.43 -21.36 -5.94
CA VAL A 251 4.26 -22.25 -6.76
C VAL A 251 4.09 -22.06 -8.26
N ASP A 252 2.95 -21.48 -8.69
CA ASP A 252 2.61 -21.20 -10.09
C ASP A 252 2.87 -19.72 -10.46
N TYR A 253 3.55 -18.97 -9.59
CA TYR A 253 3.88 -17.56 -9.84
C TYR A 253 4.97 -17.43 -10.89
N GLU A 254 4.76 -16.51 -11.82
CA GLU A 254 5.70 -16.17 -12.89
C GLU A 254 6.09 -14.67 -12.79
N GLU A 255 6.78 -14.14 -13.80
CA GLU A 255 7.22 -12.74 -13.84
C GLU A 255 6.08 -11.73 -13.58
N ALA A 256 4.85 -12.03 -14.00
CA ALA A 256 3.70 -11.14 -13.81
C ALA A 256 3.24 -11.05 -12.35
N GLU A 257 3.36 -12.13 -11.58
CA GLU A 257 3.05 -12.15 -10.14
C GLU A 257 4.18 -11.53 -9.33
N ALA A 258 5.44 -11.75 -9.72
CA ALA A 258 6.59 -11.06 -9.14
C ALA A 258 6.47 -9.53 -9.30
N ALA A 259 6.12 -9.06 -10.51
CA ALA A 259 5.88 -7.65 -10.77
C ALA A 259 4.73 -7.10 -9.89
N ALA A 260 3.64 -7.86 -9.71
CA ALA A 260 2.53 -7.45 -8.86
C ALA A 260 2.95 -7.29 -7.38
N ILE A 261 3.84 -8.14 -6.88
CA ILE A 261 4.38 -8.02 -5.51
C ILE A 261 5.22 -6.74 -5.37
N GLU A 262 6.05 -6.42 -6.36
CA GLU A 262 6.84 -5.19 -6.40
C GLU A 262 5.95 -3.93 -6.52
N ASP A 263 4.89 -4.01 -7.32
CA ASP A 263 3.91 -2.92 -7.49
C ASP A 263 3.14 -2.65 -6.18
N ILE A 264 2.75 -3.69 -5.43
CA ILE A 264 2.17 -3.52 -4.09
C ILE A 264 3.16 -2.81 -3.17
N ALA A 265 4.44 -3.19 -3.22
CA ALA A 265 5.46 -2.59 -2.37
C ALA A 265 5.71 -1.11 -2.71
N ALA A 266 5.74 -0.76 -3.99
CA ALA A 266 5.79 0.62 -4.47
C ALA A 266 4.53 1.42 -4.05
N CYS A 267 3.35 0.82 -4.14
CA CYS A 267 2.09 1.46 -3.73
C CYS A 267 2.06 1.81 -2.25
N VAL A 268 2.62 0.96 -1.38
CA VAL A 268 2.80 1.23 0.05
C VAL A 268 3.65 2.48 0.27
N GLU A 269 4.67 2.74 -0.56
CA GLU A 269 5.42 3.98 -0.45
C GLU A 269 4.61 5.22 -0.84
N HIS A 270 3.59 5.10 -1.69
CA HIS A 270 2.84 6.25 -2.17
C HIS A 270 1.68 6.67 -1.26
N SER A 271 1.21 5.81 -0.35
CA SER A 271 0.15 6.13 0.61
C SER A 271 0.67 6.18 2.06
N PRO A 272 0.61 7.33 2.73
CA PRO A 272 1.06 7.45 4.11
C PRO A 272 0.09 6.75 5.09
N MET A 273 -1.18 6.59 4.73
CA MET A 273 -2.17 5.86 5.54
C MET A 273 -1.99 4.34 5.43
N LEU A 274 -1.72 3.86 4.22
CA LEU A 274 -1.50 2.45 3.96
C LEU A 274 -0.24 1.93 4.63
N ARG A 275 0.83 2.73 4.71
CA ARG A 275 2.03 2.38 5.49
C ARG A 275 1.69 2.03 6.93
N THR A 276 0.83 2.83 7.57
CA THR A 276 0.40 2.55 8.94
C THR A 276 -0.44 1.28 8.99
N ILE A 277 -1.45 1.13 8.13
CA ILE A 277 -2.28 -0.08 8.11
C ILE A 277 -1.42 -1.34 7.91
N LEU A 278 -0.54 -1.33 6.92
CA LEU A 278 0.28 -2.50 6.60
C LEU A 278 1.29 -2.80 7.71
N ALA A 279 1.90 -1.78 8.31
CA ALA A 279 2.81 -1.98 9.45
C ALA A 279 2.10 -2.64 10.63
N GLU A 280 0.92 -2.14 11.01
CA GLU A 280 0.13 -2.71 12.13
C GLU A 280 -0.38 -4.12 11.80
N VAL A 281 -0.86 -4.36 10.58
CA VAL A 281 -1.32 -5.68 10.14
C VAL A 281 -0.18 -6.69 10.12
N LEU A 282 0.99 -6.34 9.56
CA LEU A 282 2.13 -7.25 9.51
C LEU A 282 2.73 -7.49 10.90
N SER A 283 2.86 -6.45 11.73
CA SER A 283 3.37 -6.60 13.09
C SER A 283 2.40 -7.44 13.93
N GLY A 284 1.10 -7.16 13.88
CA GLY A 284 0.09 -7.92 14.59
C GLY A 284 -0.01 -9.37 14.13
N ALA A 285 0.08 -9.63 12.82
CA ALA A 285 0.12 -10.99 12.28
C ALA A 285 1.38 -11.74 12.73
N ALA A 286 2.54 -11.08 12.65
CA ALA A 286 3.81 -11.66 13.04
C ALA A 286 3.86 -11.99 14.54
N GLU A 287 3.38 -11.09 15.42
CA GLU A 287 3.31 -11.33 16.86
C GLU A 287 2.38 -12.50 17.21
N ALA A 288 1.21 -12.58 16.55
CA ALA A 288 0.28 -13.69 16.73
C ALA A 288 0.92 -15.03 16.29
N TRP A 289 1.56 -15.06 15.11
CA TRP A 289 2.21 -16.26 14.60
C TRP A 289 3.44 -16.68 15.39
N GLN A 290 4.17 -15.75 16.03
CA GLN A 290 5.24 -16.08 16.99
C GLN A 290 4.71 -16.71 18.27
N SER A 291 3.43 -16.45 18.60
CA SER A 291 2.74 -16.97 19.77
C SER A 291 1.91 -18.23 19.47
N ASP A 292 2.05 -18.81 18.27
CA ASP A 292 1.23 -19.91 17.74
C ASP A 292 -0.28 -19.62 17.73
N GLU A 293 -0.66 -18.34 17.62
CA GLU A 293 -2.04 -17.88 17.51
C GLU A 293 -2.39 -17.51 16.06
N ALA A 294 -3.67 -17.67 15.69
CA ALA A 294 -4.17 -17.23 14.38
C ALA A 294 -4.44 -15.72 14.39
N PHE A 295 -4.02 -15.02 13.33
CA PHE A 295 -4.31 -13.60 13.15
C PHE A 295 -5.51 -13.42 12.22
N ALA A 296 -6.59 -12.80 12.71
CA ALA A 296 -7.84 -12.64 11.94
C ALA A 296 -8.37 -13.96 11.33
N GLY A 297 -8.14 -15.09 12.01
CA GLY A 297 -8.53 -16.43 11.52
C GLY A 297 -7.56 -17.06 10.52
N MET A 298 -6.48 -16.37 10.17
CA MET A 298 -5.38 -16.90 9.35
C MET A 298 -4.35 -17.59 10.23
N GLU A 299 -4.23 -18.90 10.05
CA GLU A 299 -3.12 -19.66 10.60
C GLU A 299 -1.80 -19.25 9.94
N ARG A 300 -0.71 -19.48 10.65
CA ARG A 300 0.63 -19.23 10.16
C ARG A 300 0.87 -20.01 8.85
N PRO A 301 1.43 -19.38 7.80
CA PRO A 301 1.78 -20.10 6.57
C PRO A 301 2.81 -21.21 6.85
N ASP A 302 2.67 -22.34 6.16
CA ASP A 302 3.66 -23.43 6.17
C ASP A 302 4.41 -23.45 4.84
N MET A 303 5.73 -23.31 4.90
CA MET A 303 6.63 -23.36 3.74
C MET A 303 7.55 -24.61 3.79
N GLY A 304 7.18 -25.63 4.55
CA GLY A 304 7.97 -26.86 4.68
C GLY A 304 9.27 -26.68 5.47
N GLU A 305 10.02 -27.77 5.63
CA GLU A 305 11.18 -27.85 6.55
C GLU A 305 12.28 -26.81 6.23
N ASN A 306 12.53 -26.57 4.95
CA ASN A 306 13.54 -25.61 4.48
C ASN A 306 13.00 -24.17 4.47
N GLY A 307 11.76 -23.96 4.02
CA GLY A 307 11.16 -22.62 3.93
C GLY A 307 10.74 -22.03 5.28
N ASN A 308 10.39 -22.87 6.26
CA ASN A 308 9.92 -22.40 7.57
C ASN A 308 10.99 -21.62 8.36
N GLY A 309 12.28 -21.91 8.16
CA GLY A 309 13.38 -21.14 8.75
C GLY A 309 13.44 -19.70 8.19
N ILE A 310 13.26 -19.56 6.88
CA ILE A 310 13.25 -18.25 6.20
C ILE A 310 11.98 -17.47 6.58
N LEU A 311 10.82 -18.15 6.60
CA LEU A 311 9.56 -17.55 7.04
C LEU A 311 9.65 -17.06 8.49
N ASN A 312 10.25 -17.83 9.40
CA ASN A 312 10.47 -17.42 10.79
C ASN A 312 11.28 -16.11 10.87
N ALA A 313 12.33 -15.99 10.06
CA ALA A 313 13.15 -14.79 10.04
C ALA A 313 12.39 -13.57 9.51
N PHE A 314 11.54 -13.73 8.48
CA PHE A 314 10.67 -12.65 8.03
C PHE A 314 9.64 -12.27 9.10
N VAL A 315 9.04 -13.25 9.77
CA VAL A 315 8.12 -13.03 10.89
C VAL A 315 8.83 -12.30 12.05
N GLU A 316 10.10 -12.60 12.35
CA GLU A 316 10.89 -11.86 13.33
C GLU A 316 11.11 -10.40 12.94
N VAL A 317 11.39 -10.13 11.66
CA VAL A 317 11.55 -8.75 11.18
C VAL A 317 10.22 -8.00 11.27
N PHE A 318 9.13 -8.62 10.79
CA PHE A 318 7.81 -8.00 10.73
C PHE A 318 7.20 -7.73 12.09
N SER A 319 7.48 -8.54 13.12
CA SER A 319 7.00 -8.28 14.49
C SER A 319 7.58 -7.02 15.13
N THR A 320 8.57 -6.39 14.49
CA THR A 320 9.13 -5.11 14.93
C THR A 320 9.00 -4.02 13.86
N THR A 321 8.19 -4.27 12.83
CA THR A 321 7.91 -3.30 11.78
C THR A 321 6.94 -2.23 12.29
N THR A 322 7.13 -1.02 11.78
CA THR A 322 6.47 0.22 12.17
C THR A 322 6.18 1.02 10.90
N THR A 323 5.36 2.08 11.01
CA THR A 323 5.09 2.99 9.88
C THR A 323 6.36 3.57 9.24
N ALA A 324 7.46 3.70 9.99
CA ALA A 324 8.69 4.32 9.50
C ALA A 324 9.62 3.37 8.71
N ASN A 325 9.62 2.08 9.03
CA ASN A 325 10.51 1.09 8.40
C ASN A 325 9.78 0.13 7.45
N ILE A 326 8.44 0.11 7.44
CA ILE A 326 7.63 -0.76 6.58
C ILE A 326 7.99 -0.66 5.09
N GLY A 327 8.30 0.53 4.57
CA GLY A 327 8.70 0.67 3.17
C GLY A 327 9.95 -0.15 2.84
N GLY A 328 10.99 -0.02 3.67
CA GLY A 328 12.22 -0.79 3.50
C GLY A 328 12.03 -2.29 3.77
N ASP A 329 11.28 -2.64 4.83
CA ASP A 329 11.05 -4.04 5.21
C ASP A 329 10.23 -4.77 4.14
N PHE A 330 9.13 -4.17 3.68
CA PHE A 330 8.25 -4.78 2.69
C PHE A 330 8.85 -4.78 1.27
N ASN A 331 9.56 -3.72 0.85
CA ASN A 331 10.28 -3.73 -0.43
C ASN A 331 11.35 -4.82 -0.48
N THR A 332 12.09 -5.02 0.62
CA THR A 332 13.13 -6.06 0.64
C THR A 332 12.51 -7.46 0.61
N PHE A 333 11.39 -7.65 1.31
CA PHE A 333 10.61 -8.88 1.20
C PHE A 333 10.12 -9.13 -0.24
N ALA A 334 9.56 -8.10 -0.89
CA ALA A 334 9.12 -8.15 -2.27
C ALA A 334 10.27 -8.50 -3.23
N GLU A 335 11.42 -7.83 -3.12
CA GLU A 335 12.61 -8.09 -3.95
C GLU A 335 13.10 -9.54 -3.78
N VAL A 336 13.14 -10.06 -2.55
CA VAL A 336 13.54 -11.46 -2.29
C VAL A 336 12.53 -12.45 -2.85
N LEU A 337 11.22 -12.17 -2.73
CA LEU A 337 10.17 -13.03 -3.26
C LEU A 337 10.19 -13.05 -4.80
N SER A 338 10.37 -11.90 -5.45
CA SER A 338 10.56 -11.77 -6.90
C SER A 338 11.78 -12.54 -7.40
N LEU A 339 12.89 -12.49 -6.65
CA LEU A 339 14.06 -13.31 -6.94
C LEU A 339 13.74 -14.80 -6.82
N GLY A 340 12.96 -15.20 -5.82
CA GLY A 340 12.47 -16.57 -5.66
C GLY A 340 11.69 -17.06 -6.88
N VAL A 341 10.83 -16.22 -7.44
CA VAL A 341 10.09 -16.52 -8.68
C VAL A 341 11.02 -16.55 -9.90
N LYS A 342 11.89 -15.55 -10.08
CA LYS A 342 12.84 -15.45 -11.20
C LYS A 342 13.74 -16.68 -11.33
N TYR A 343 14.07 -17.32 -10.21
CA TYR A 343 14.94 -18.47 -10.13
C TYR A 343 14.19 -19.78 -9.88
N ASP A 344 12.86 -19.80 -10.08
CA ASP A 344 11.98 -20.98 -9.95
C ASP A 344 12.02 -21.65 -8.56
N LEU A 345 12.42 -20.93 -7.51
CA LEU A 345 12.61 -21.47 -6.16
C LEU A 345 11.29 -21.73 -5.41
N MET A 346 10.17 -21.17 -5.89
CA MET A 346 8.87 -21.28 -5.22
C MET A 346 8.36 -22.73 -5.18
N GLU A 347 8.54 -23.49 -6.27
CA GLU A 347 8.19 -24.91 -6.32
C GLU A 347 9.09 -25.73 -5.38
N MET A 348 10.39 -25.43 -5.38
CA MET A 348 11.41 -26.14 -4.59
C MET A 348 11.33 -25.85 -3.08
N LEU A 349 10.82 -24.69 -2.66
CA LEU A 349 10.52 -24.41 -1.26
C LEU A 349 9.34 -25.23 -0.73
N SER A 350 8.41 -25.62 -1.60
CA SER A 350 7.17 -26.31 -1.23
C SER A 350 7.28 -27.84 -1.15
N GLY A 351 8.37 -28.43 -1.66
CA GLY A 351 8.59 -29.88 -1.76
C GLY A 351 9.97 -30.32 -1.28
N GLY A 352 10.06 -31.50 -0.65
CA GLY A 352 11.27 -32.08 -0.04
C GLY A 352 12.38 -32.50 -1.01
N GLN A 353 12.62 -31.76 -2.09
CA GLN A 353 13.69 -31.97 -3.08
C GLN A 353 14.93 -31.11 -2.71
N GLY A 354 15.51 -31.36 -1.53
CA GLY A 354 16.65 -30.59 -1.01
C GLY A 354 17.86 -30.54 -1.95
N GLU A 355 18.17 -31.63 -2.65
CA GLU A 355 19.27 -31.69 -3.65
C GLU A 355 19.05 -30.74 -4.84
N GLU A 356 17.81 -30.65 -5.34
CA GLU A 356 17.46 -29.82 -6.50
C GLU A 356 17.44 -28.33 -6.11
N PHE A 357 16.94 -28.02 -4.90
CA PHE A 357 16.97 -26.68 -4.31
C PHE A 357 18.40 -26.16 -4.06
N ALA A 358 19.28 -26.98 -3.47
CA ALA A 358 20.70 -26.62 -3.28
C ALA A 358 21.39 -26.36 -4.62
N THR A 359 21.13 -27.22 -5.60
CA THR A 359 21.69 -27.10 -6.95
C THR A 359 21.23 -25.80 -7.60
N VAL A 360 19.95 -25.45 -7.53
CA VAL A 360 19.42 -24.24 -8.16
C VAL A 360 19.90 -22.99 -7.43
N ILE A 361 19.83 -22.92 -6.10
CA ILE A 361 20.26 -21.74 -5.35
C ILE A 361 21.71 -21.34 -5.65
N ALA A 362 22.59 -22.32 -5.87
CA ALA A 362 23.99 -22.05 -6.04
C ALA A 362 24.50 -22.07 -7.47
N SER A 363 23.84 -22.80 -8.38
CA SER A 363 24.08 -22.64 -9.82
C SER A 363 23.48 -21.35 -10.38
N THR A 364 22.55 -20.73 -9.64
CA THR A 364 21.93 -19.45 -10.02
C THR A 364 22.58 -18.25 -9.34
N GLY A 365 22.36 -17.05 -9.89
CA GLY A 365 22.77 -15.78 -9.27
C GLY A 365 21.94 -15.39 -8.04
N PHE A 366 21.01 -16.25 -7.59
CA PHE A 366 20.04 -15.96 -6.54
C PHE A 366 20.69 -15.48 -5.25
N LEU A 367 21.65 -16.23 -4.68
CA LEU A 367 22.26 -15.85 -3.39
C LEU A 367 22.96 -14.49 -3.47
N SER A 368 23.62 -14.21 -4.58
CA SER A 368 24.31 -12.93 -4.80
C SER A 368 23.32 -11.77 -4.88
N GLU A 369 22.25 -11.92 -5.65
CA GLU A 369 21.20 -10.91 -5.80
C GLU A 369 20.37 -10.73 -4.52
N ALA A 370 19.97 -11.83 -3.87
CA ALA A 370 19.20 -11.82 -2.62
C ALA A 370 20.02 -11.19 -1.50
N LYS A 371 21.31 -11.52 -1.39
CA LYS A 371 22.22 -10.86 -0.45
C LYS A 371 22.33 -9.37 -0.72
N LEU A 372 22.41 -8.96 -1.98
CA LEU A 372 22.48 -7.55 -2.35
C LEU A 372 21.20 -6.81 -1.94
N ALA A 373 20.02 -7.41 -2.16
CA ALA A 373 18.73 -6.90 -1.70
C ALA A 373 18.67 -6.80 -0.17
N LEU A 374 18.97 -7.89 0.54
CA LEU A 374 18.92 -7.98 1.99
C LEU A 374 19.90 -7.02 2.68
N ASN A 375 21.11 -6.86 2.15
CA ASN A 375 22.12 -5.97 2.73
C ASN A 375 21.79 -4.48 2.59
N ARG A 376 20.88 -4.10 1.69
CA ARG A 376 20.35 -2.73 1.63
C ARG A 376 19.48 -2.40 2.85
N ASN A 377 18.90 -3.41 3.51
CA ASN A 377 18.11 -3.23 4.72
C ASN A 377 18.75 -3.96 5.93
N PRO A 378 19.42 -3.23 6.84
CA PRO A 378 20.08 -3.83 8.00
C PRO A 378 19.15 -4.65 8.91
N ARG A 379 17.84 -4.39 8.88
CA ARG A 379 16.84 -5.16 9.66
C ARG A 379 16.67 -6.58 9.13
N MET A 380 17.04 -6.85 7.88
CA MET A 380 16.93 -8.16 7.24
C MET A 380 18.08 -9.12 7.55
N ALA A 381 18.98 -8.76 8.46
CA ALA A 381 20.06 -9.64 8.91
C ALA A 381 19.59 -11.03 9.40
N PRO A 382 18.46 -11.18 10.11
CA PRO A 382 17.92 -12.51 10.46
C PRO A 382 17.59 -13.35 9.23
N VAL A 383 17.07 -12.74 8.17
CA VAL A 383 16.69 -13.43 6.92
C VAL A 383 17.93 -13.90 6.16
N THR A 384 18.97 -13.06 6.07
CA THR A 384 20.27 -13.44 5.48
C THR A 384 20.85 -14.68 6.17
N ARG A 385 20.79 -14.72 7.50
CA ARG A 385 21.23 -15.90 8.28
C ARG A 385 20.38 -17.12 7.97
N ALA A 386 19.04 -16.98 7.98
CA ALA A 386 18.16 -18.11 7.72
C ALA A 386 18.37 -18.73 6.32
N ILE A 387 18.57 -17.92 5.28
CA ILE A 387 18.90 -18.41 3.93
C ILE A 387 20.22 -19.19 3.94
N THR A 388 21.23 -18.65 4.63
CA THR A 388 22.53 -19.30 4.81
C THR A 388 22.39 -20.64 5.54
N ASP A 389 21.60 -20.68 6.62
CA ASP A 389 21.40 -21.87 7.46
C ASP A 389 20.65 -22.99 6.72
N VAL A 390 19.73 -22.65 5.82
CA VAL A 390 19.11 -23.65 4.93
C VAL A 390 20.16 -24.28 4.05
N GLY A 391 20.99 -23.48 3.41
CA GLY A 391 22.04 -23.99 2.55
C GLY A 391 23.09 -24.85 3.28
N MET A 392 23.45 -24.47 4.51
CA MET A 392 24.35 -25.26 5.36
C MET A 392 23.70 -26.57 5.86
N ARG A 393 22.39 -26.59 6.10
CA ARG A 393 21.67 -27.84 6.42
C ARG A 393 21.68 -28.83 5.24
N LEU A 394 21.54 -28.33 4.01
CA LEU A 394 21.64 -29.15 2.81
C LEU A 394 23.04 -29.77 2.68
N LEU A 395 24.10 -29.01 2.96
CA LEU A 395 25.44 -29.55 3.08
C LEU A 395 25.50 -30.69 4.10
N VAL A 396 25.08 -30.46 5.34
CA VAL A 396 25.18 -31.49 6.40
C VAL A 396 24.39 -32.75 6.05
N SER A 397 23.26 -32.61 5.34
CA SER A 397 22.47 -33.72 4.82
C SER A 397 23.20 -34.52 3.74
N GLU A 398 23.83 -33.85 2.76
CA GLU A 398 24.62 -34.49 1.70
C GLU A 398 25.90 -35.15 2.23
N LEU A 399 26.52 -34.51 3.23
CA LEU A 399 27.65 -35.09 3.97
C LEU A 399 27.26 -36.35 4.75
N GLY A 400 25.95 -36.60 4.91
CA GLY A 400 25.35 -37.77 5.52
C GLY A 400 26.17 -38.25 6.70
N VAL A 401 26.10 -37.56 7.85
CA VAL A 401 26.98 -37.80 9.01
C VAL A 401 26.46 -38.97 9.87
N PRO A 402 26.89 -40.24 9.68
CA PRO A 402 26.82 -41.24 10.73
C PRO A 402 27.91 -40.95 11.76
N ASP A 403 27.70 -41.45 12.97
CA ASP A 403 28.56 -41.27 14.15
C ASP A 403 30.06 -41.61 13.94
N GLU A 404 30.44 -42.24 12.83
CA GLU A 404 31.81 -42.60 12.46
C GLU A 404 32.65 -41.43 11.89
N TYR A 405 32.04 -40.31 11.48
CA TYR A 405 32.75 -39.16 10.86
C TYR A 405 33.23 -38.10 11.85
N LYS A 406 33.08 -38.29 13.17
CA LYS A 406 33.40 -37.26 14.17
C LYS A 406 34.86 -36.77 14.15
N ASP A 407 35.80 -37.67 13.86
CA ASP A 407 37.22 -37.33 13.74
C ASP A 407 37.55 -36.66 12.39
N THR A 408 36.94 -37.12 11.28
CA THR A 408 37.07 -36.51 9.94
C THR A 408 36.39 -35.14 9.85
N CYS A 409 35.23 -34.94 10.49
CA CYS A 409 34.60 -33.63 10.65
C CYS A 409 35.51 -32.67 11.42
N SER A 410 36.27 -33.14 12.41
CA SER A 410 37.17 -32.28 13.16
C SER A 410 38.35 -31.80 12.29
N GLU A 411 38.91 -32.67 11.45
CA GLU A 411 39.95 -32.30 10.48
C GLU A 411 39.40 -31.39 9.35
N LEU A 412 38.24 -31.74 8.79
CA LEU A 412 37.54 -30.94 7.78
C LEU A 412 37.22 -29.53 8.31
N MET A 413 36.66 -29.42 9.52
CA MET A 413 36.32 -28.14 10.14
C MET A 413 37.56 -27.29 10.44
N ASN A 414 38.67 -27.92 10.83
CA ASN A 414 39.95 -27.24 10.99
C ASN A 414 40.51 -26.72 9.66
N GLU A 415 40.39 -27.48 8.58
CA GLU A 415 40.84 -27.05 7.25
C GLU A 415 39.91 -26.01 6.62
N MET A 416 38.59 -26.08 6.85
CA MET A 416 37.65 -25.03 6.49
C MET A 416 37.93 -23.73 7.27
N SER A 417 38.25 -23.84 8.57
CA SER A 417 38.68 -22.71 9.39
C SER A 417 39.98 -22.08 8.87
N ALA A 418 40.96 -22.91 8.52
CA ALA A 418 42.21 -22.45 7.93
C ALA A 418 41.98 -21.78 6.56
N THR A 419 41.02 -22.31 5.79
CA THR A 419 40.62 -21.76 4.49
C THR A 419 40.00 -20.37 4.63
N LEU A 420 39.12 -20.17 5.61
CA LEU A 420 38.54 -18.86 5.94
C LEU A 420 39.63 -17.82 6.26
N GLN A 421 40.61 -18.19 7.08
CA GLN A 421 41.72 -17.29 7.45
C GLN A 421 42.65 -16.95 6.27
N GLN A 422 42.72 -17.82 5.27
CA GLN A 422 43.63 -17.68 4.11
C GLN A 422 42.97 -17.09 2.87
N THR A 423 41.66 -16.85 2.93
CA THR A 423 40.86 -16.30 1.83
C THR A 423 41.25 -14.84 1.58
N ALA A 424 41.35 -14.48 0.30
CA ALA A 424 41.61 -13.10 -0.12
C ALA A 424 40.52 -12.14 0.39
N VAL A 425 40.89 -10.89 0.63
CA VAL A 425 39.97 -9.86 1.13
C VAL A 425 39.73 -8.84 0.02
N ASN A 426 38.46 -8.52 -0.23
CA ASN A 426 38.05 -7.50 -1.17
C ASN A 426 38.39 -6.09 -0.66
N GLU A 427 38.32 -5.09 -1.54
CA GLU A 427 38.64 -3.69 -1.20
C GLU A 427 37.74 -3.09 -0.10
N ASP A 428 36.54 -3.66 0.09
CA ASP A 428 35.56 -3.28 1.11
C ASP A 428 35.77 -3.99 2.46
N GLY A 429 36.79 -4.85 2.59
CA GLY A 429 37.08 -5.59 3.82
C GLY A 429 36.30 -6.90 3.99
N THR A 430 35.47 -7.27 3.00
CA THR A 430 34.76 -8.56 2.98
C THR A 430 35.65 -9.67 2.42
N LEU A 431 35.34 -10.92 2.76
CA LEU A 431 36.03 -12.08 2.19
C LEU A 431 35.67 -12.25 0.71
N ASN A 432 36.69 -12.51 -0.11
CA ASN A 432 36.51 -12.81 -1.52
C ASN A 432 35.86 -14.18 -1.67
N THR A 433 34.61 -14.18 -2.11
CA THR A 433 33.76 -15.37 -2.11
C THR A 433 34.19 -16.38 -3.18
N ASP A 434 34.70 -15.91 -4.32
CA ASP A 434 35.20 -16.77 -5.41
C ASP A 434 36.50 -17.51 -5.00
N ASP A 435 37.41 -16.82 -4.28
CA ASP A 435 38.62 -17.45 -3.71
C ASP A 435 38.25 -18.45 -2.61
N LEU A 436 37.25 -18.12 -1.78
CA LEU A 436 36.76 -19.01 -0.72
C LEU A 436 36.12 -20.27 -1.30
N GLU A 437 35.30 -20.12 -2.35
CA GLU A 437 34.66 -21.22 -3.09
C GLU A 437 35.72 -22.17 -3.65
N ALA A 438 36.67 -21.66 -4.44
CA ALA A 438 37.71 -22.49 -5.06
C ALA A 438 38.58 -23.25 -4.04
N ARG A 439 38.74 -22.68 -2.83
CA ARG A 439 39.51 -23.33 -1.76
C ARG A 439 38.69 -24.35 -1.00
N LEU A 440 37.42 -24.06 -0.72
CA LEU A 440 36.51 -25.00 -0.08
C LEU A 440 36.30 -26.24 -0.95
N ASP A 441 36.18 -26.05 -2.26
CA ASP A 441 36.11 -27.14 -3.25
C ASP A 441 37.30 -28.10 -3.11
N GLY A 442 38.52 -27.54 -3.11
CA GLY A 442 39.74 -28.33 -2.92
C GLY A 442 39.85 -29.01 -1.56
N VAL A 443 39.30 -28.42 -0.49
CA VAL A 443 39.25 -29.05 0.84
C VAL A 443 38.25 -30.21 0.85
N MET A 444 37.07 -30.03 0.26
CA MET A 444 36.04 -31.09 0.19
C MET A 444 36.53 -32.29 -0.63
N ASP A 445 37.12 -32.04 -1.79
CA ASP A 445 37.75 -33.08 -2.61
C ASP A 445 38.83 -33.86 -1.84
N ALA A 446 39.67 -33.16 -1.06
CA ALA A 446 40.76 -33.77 -0.31
C ALA A 446 40.27 -34.71 0.80
N HIS A 447 39.10 -34.45 1.37
CA HIS A 447 38.47 -35.27 2.41
C HIS A 447 37.49 -36.32 1.86
N GLY A 448 37.38 -36.46 0.54
CA GLY A 448 36.50 -37.44 -0.10
C GLY A 448 35.02 -37.13 0.12
N VAL A 449 34.72 -35.85 0.28
CA VAL A 449 33.40 -35.29 0.53
C VAL A 449 32.79 -34.96 -0.84
N ASP A 450 31.89 -35.83 -1.31
CA ASP A 450 31.24 -35.70 -2.63
C ASP A 450 30.06 -34.74 -2.54
N VAL A 451 30.33 -33.46 -2.80
CA VAL A 451 29.33 -32.39 -2.73
C VAL A 451 29.38 -31.65 -4.05
N ASN A 452 28.21 -31.34 -4.61
CA ASN A 452 28.16 -30.59 -5.86
C ASN A 452 28.74 -29.17 -5.71
N ASP A 453 29.33 -28.62 -6.79
CA ASP A 453 29.91 -27.25 -6.85
C ASP A 453 28.94 -26.19 -6.28
N ALA A 454 27.64 -26.41 -6.49
CA ALA A 454 26.58 -25.58 -5.97
C ALA A 454 26.63 -25.47 -4.44
N THR A 455 26.63 -26.57 -3.73
CA THR A 455 26.64 -26.53 -2.26
C THR A 455 27.95 -25.92 -1.75
N VAL A 456 29.09 -26.20 -2.40
CA VAL A 456 30.39 -25.58 -2.07
C VAL A 456 30.32 -24.05 -2.14
N LYS A 457 29.74 -23.51 -3.23
CA LYS A 457 29.56 -22.08 -3.42
C LYS A 457 28.65 -21.45 -2.39
N LEU A 458 27.57 -22.13 -2.02
CA LEU A 458 26.65 -21.66 -1.00
C LEU A 458 27.31 -21.58 0.39
N ILE A 459 28.18 -22.53 0.72
CA ILE A 459 28.95 -22.53 1.98
C ILE A 459 29.96 -21.39 1.96
N ALA A 460 30.64 -21.19 0.83
CA ALA A 460 31.57 -20.07 0.66
C ALA A 460 30.85 -18.73 0.90
N HIS A 461 29.67 -18.56 0.30
CA HIS A 461 28.83 -17.40 0.54
C HIS A 461 28.40 -17.27 2.01
N GLY A 462 27.95 -18.36 2.63
CA GLY A 462 27.51 -18.37 4.03
C GLY A 462 28.61 -18.06 5.04
N MET A 463 29.79 -18.65 4.84
CA MET A 463 30.96 -18.40 5.67
C MET A 463 31.50 -16.99 5.46
N ALA A 464 31.52 -16.48 4.23
CA ALA A 464 31.93 -15.11 3.93
C ALA A 464 31.04 -14.04 4.60
N ASP A 465 29.76 -14.37 4.86
CA ASP A 465 28.78 -13.46 5.48
C ASP A 465 28.85 -13.45 7.00
N GLN A 466 29.32 -14.55 7.59
CA GLN A 466 29.33 -14.75 9.03
C GLN A 466 30.66 -14.30 9.68
N PHE A 467 31.69 -14.10 8.85
CA PHE A 467 33.03 -13.72 9.30
C PHE A 467 33.56 -12.54 8.49
N THR A 468 33.97 -11.48 9.17
CA THR A 468 34.76 -10.42 8.56
C THR A 468 36.25 -10.74 8.60
N ALA A 469 37.02 -10.17 7.67
CA ALA A 469 38.48 -10.30 7.67
C ALA A 469 39.11 -9.77 8.98
N ALA A 470 38.48 -8.77 9.61
CA ALA A 470 38.93 -8.22 10.89
C ALA A 470 38.67 -9.19 12.06
N GLU A 471 37.51 -9.86 12.09
CA GLU A 471 37.20 -10.87 13.11
C GLU A 471 38.14 -12.07 12.98
N LEU A 472 38.34 -12.59 11.77
CA LEU A 472 39.20 -13.76 11.53
C LEU A 472 40.66 -13.55 11.91
N GLN A 473 41.16 -12.31 11.82
CA GLN A 473 42.52 -11.97 12.28
C GLN A 473 42.68 -12.02 13.80
N THR A 474 41.57 -11.93 14.54
CA THR A 474 41.57 -11.92 16.01
C THR A 474 41.16 -13.26 16.63
N MET A 475 40.61 -14.18 15.83
CA MET A 475 40.12 -15.47 16.27
C MET A 475 41.14 -16.59 16.07
N THR A 476 41.21 -17.49 17.03
CA THR A 476 41.94 -18.76 16.91
C THR A 476 41.17 -19.75 16.03
N THR A 477 41.87 -20.75 15.48
CA THR A 477 41.24 -21.85 14.71
C THR A 477 40.16 -22.55 15.53
N GLU A 478 40.41 -22.77 16.82
CA GLU A 478 39.45 -23.39 17.75
C GLU A 478 38.21 -22.50 17.95
N GLU A 479 38.36 -21.18 18.11
CA GLU A 479 37.21 -20.24 18.19
C GLU A 479 36.43 -20.16 16.88
N ILE A 480 37.10 -20.26 15.73
CA ILE A 480 36.42 -20.30 14.43
C ILE A 480 35.65 -21.62 14.32
N VAL A 481 36.27 -22.76 14.65
CA VAL A 481 35.59 -24.07 14.62
C VAL A 481 34.42 -24.11 15.59
N ASP A 482 34.56 -23.57 16.80
CA ASP A 482 33.46 -23.47 17.78
C ASP A 482 32.34 -22.56 17.27
N GLN A 483 32.67 -21.45 16.58
CA GLN A 483 31.65 -20.64 15.93
C GLN A 483 31.04 -21.33 14.72
N LEU A 484 31.81 -22.11 13.97
CA LEU A 484 31.28 -22.92 12.89
C LEU A 484 30.31 -23.97 13.45
N ILE A 485 30.64 -24.63 14.57
CA ILE A 485 29.78 -25.63 15.21
C ILE A 485 28.58 -24.97 15.90
N ALA A 486 28.76 -23.84 16.59
CA ALA A 486 27.67 -23.14 17.26
C ALA A 486 26.71 -22.47 16.28
N ARG A 487 27.20 -22.06 15.09
CA ARG A 487 26.38 -21.41 14.06
C ARG A 487 25.86 -22.39 13.01
N PHE A 488 26.53 -23.53 12.79
CA PHE A 488 26.19 -24.48 11.71
C PHE A 488 26.00 -25.94 12.18
N GLY A 489 26.33 -26.28 13.43
CA GLY A 489 26.36 -27.66 13.95
C GLY A 489 25.22 -28.06 14.89
N THR A 490 24.41 -27.14 15.40
CA THR A 490 23.22 -27.50 16.19
C THR A 490 22.02 -27.73 15.27
N VAL A 491 21.95 -28.94 14.71
CA VAL A 491 20.69 -29.49 14.23
C VAL A 491 19.89 -29.91 15.48
N GLU A 492 19.15 -28.99 16.09
CA GLU A 492 17.98 -29.42 16.86
C GLU A 492 16.94 -29.89 15.84
N VAL A 493 16.97 -31.20 15.55
CA VAL A 493 15.86 -31.89 14.89
C VAL A 493 14.63 -31.61 15.76
N PRO A 494 13.57 -30.97 15.25
CA PRO A 494 12.34 -30.86 15.99
C PRO A 494 11.84 -32.28 16.23
N THR A 495 11.87 -32.74 17.47
CA THR A 495 11.18 -33.98 17.83
C THR A 495 9.68 -33.81 17.56
N PRO A 496 9.02 -34.83 16.99
CA PRO A 496 7.62 -34.77 16.55
C PRO A 496 6.63 -34.52 17.69
#